data_AF-A0A2C9UUD9-F1
#
_entry.id   AF-A0A2C9UUD9-F1
#
_cell.length_a   1.000
_cell.length_b   1.000
_cell.length_c   1.000
_cell.angle_alpha   90.00
_cell.angle_beta   90.00
_cell.angle_gamma   90.00
#
_symmetry.space_group_name_H-M   'P 1'
#
loop_
_entity.id
_entity.type
_entity.pdbx_description
1 polymer ?
#
loop_
_entity_poly.entity_id
_entity_poly.type
_entity_poly.pdbx_seq_one_letter_code
_entity_poly.pdbx_strand_id
1 'polypeptide(L)'
;MIVKSIHKCLKEDPEQYRNDATNLEDWTRSQTAASLVDFSSGEGEVEGILKDIAERAGNENFSYSCFSIGLFRLLELSNATESTILEKLCAALNINKRSGILLHFSWFCKNNKLFIGLAFSSYCNLLNRKIEQVKILKKKKREEWAETQKANEAVKNCLGEHQYVR
;
A
#
# COMPACT_ATOMS: atom_id res chain seq x y z
N MET A 1 24.96 10.16 16.55
CA MET A 1 24.55 11.26 17.46
C MET A 1 23.07 11.61 17.27
N ILE A 2 22.63 11.93 16.05
CA ILE A 2 21.24 12.37 15.77
C ILE A 2 20.16 11.32 16.11
N VAL A 3 20.32 10.07 15.69
CA VAL A 3 19.32 9.01 15.93
C VAL A 3 19.10 8.76 17.43
N LYS A 4 20.18 8.64 18.22
CA LYS A 4 20.09 8.48 19.68
C LYS A 4 19.42 9.68 20.35
N SER A 5 19.69 10.90 19.86
CA SER A 5 19.06 12.12 20.38
C SER A 5 17.56 12.19 20.07
N ILE A 6 17.12 11.77 18.88
CA ILE A 6 15.70 11.74 18.51
C ILE A 6 14.92 10.77 19.40
N HIS A 7 15.39 9.53 19.56
CA HIS A 7 14.71 8.54 20.40
C HIS A 7 14.72 8.96 21.88
N LYS A 8 15.81 9.57 22.35
CA LYS A 8 15.87 10.17 23.69
C LYS A 8 14.82 11.27 23.89
N CYS A 9 14.57 12.11 22.88
CA CYS A 9 13.50 13.12 22.91
C CYS A 9 12.09 12.50 22.86
N LEU A 10 11.93 11.37 22.15
CA LEU A 10 10.67 10.63 22.05
C LEU A 10 10.42 9.70 23.26
N LYS A 11 11.38 9.59 24.19
CA LYS A 11 11.37 8.64 25.33
C LYS A 11 11.30 7.18 24.89
N GLU A 12 11.96 6.89 23.79
CA GLU A 12 12.01 5.58 23.14
C GLU A 12 13.42 4.98 23.27
N ASP A 13 13.54 3.65 23.34
CA ASP A 13 14.84 2.96 23.35
C ASP A 13 15.27 2.60 21.92
N PRO A 14 16.31 3.24 21.35
CA PRO A 14 16.76 2.94 20.00
C PRO A 14 17.35 1.52 19.82
N GLU A 15 17.75 0.82 20.88
CA GLU A 15 18.15 -0.59 20.75
C GLU A 15 16.95 -1.51 20.57
N GLN A 16 15.81 -1.20 21.22
CA GLN A 16 14.58 -1.94 21.03
C GLN A 16 14.14 -1.92 19.56
N TYR A 17 14.11 -0.74 18.90
CA TYR A 17 13.76 -0.66 17.47
C TYR A 17 14.71 -1.45 16.57
N ARG A 18 16.00 -1.56 16.93
CA ARG A 18 16.96 -2.37 16.18
C ARG A 18 16.68 -3.85 16.33
N ASN A 19 16.44 -4.30 17.56
CA ASN A 19 16.13 -5.69 17.86
C ASN A 19 14.81 -6.11 17.22
N ASP A 20 13.76 -5.29 17.34
CA ASP A 20 12.46 -5.53 16.72
C ASP A 20 12.58 -5.63 15.19
N ALA A 21 13.36 -4.74 14.58
CA ALA A 21 13.63 -4.78 13.15
C ALA A 21 14.38 -6.05 12.73
N THR A 22 15.44 -6.44 13.46
CA THR A 22 16.20 -7.66 13.18
C THR A 22 15.33 -8.91 13.31
N ASN A 23 14.56 -9.03 14.39
CA ASN A 23 13.66 -10.16 14.62
C ASN A 23 12.61 -10.27 13.50
N LEU A 24 12.06 -9.13 13.06
CA LEU A 24 11.11 -9.09 11.96
C LEU A 24 11.76 -9.47 10.62
N GLU A 25 12.98 -9.00 10.33
CA GLU A 25 13.70 -9.39 9.12
C GLU A 25 14.03 -10.89 9.09
N ASP A 26 14.52 -11.44 10.21
CA ASP A 26 14.90 -12.85 10.33
C ASP A 26 13.68 -13.76 10.20
N TRP A 27 12.58 -13.41 10.88
CA TRP A 27 11.30 -14.10 10.69
C TRP A 27 10.89 -14.06 9.23
N THR A 28 10.96 -12.89 8.57
CA THR A 28 10.51 -12.76 7.18
C THR A 28 11.35 -13.56 6.19
N ARG A 29 12.67 -13.65 6.39
CA ARG A 29 13.55 -14.46 5.55
C ARG A 29 13.24 -15.96 5.64
N SER A 30 12.65 -16.40 6.74
CA SER A 30 12.17 -17.78 6.90
C SER A 30 10.82 -18.04 6.23
N GLN A 31 10.12 -16.99 5.76
CA GLN A 31 8.82 -17.11 5.12
C GLN A 31 8.92 -17.27 3.60
N THR A 32 7.90 -17.91 3.04
CA THR A 32 7.59 -17.87 1.62
C THR A 32 6.54 -16.79 1.35
N ALA A 33 6.38 -16.38 0.09
CA ALA A 33 5.33 -15.43 -0.29
C ALA A 33 3.91 -15.90 0.12
N ALA A 34 3.67 -17.22 0.16
CA ALA A 34 2.40 -17.80 0.59
C ALA A 34 2.25 -17.78 2.12
N SER A 35 3.27 -18.23 2.86
CA SER A 35 3.21 -18.25 4.33
C SER A 35 3.19 -16.84 4.95
N LEU A 36 3.81 -15.87 4.28
CA LEU A 36 3.80 -14.46 4.70
C LEU A 36 2.37 -13.88 4.79
N VAL A 37 1.44 -14.34 3.96
CA VAL A 37 0.08 -13.79 3.88
C VAL A 37 -0.98 -14.66 4.54
N ASP A 38 -0.69 -15.93 4.81
CA ASP A 38 -1.68 -16.86 5.34
C ASP A 38 -1.93 -16.66 6.84
N PHE A 39 -1.03 -16.00 7.58
CA PHE A 39 -1.18 -15.71 9.03
C PHE A 39 -1.76 -16.88 9.86
N SER A 40 -1.48 -18.10 9.40
CA SER A 40 -2.32 -19.27 9.62
C SER A 40 -1.95 -20.03 10.90
N SER A 41 -0.76 -19.77 11.44
CA SER A 41 -0.34 -20.39 12.70
C SER A 41 -0.92 -19.66 13.90
N GLY A 42 -0.94 -18.31 13.90
CA GLY A 42 -1.41 -17.52 15.04
C GLY A 42 -0.61 -17.71 16.34
N GLU A 43 0.41 -18.56 16.32
CA GLU A 43 1.21 -18.97 17.47
C GLU A 43 2.60 -18.30 17.47
N GLY A 44 2.98 -17.63 16.38
CA GLY A 44 4.23 -16.90 16.26
C GLY A 44 4.16 -15.48 16.84
N GLU A 45 5.17 -15.10 17.62
CA GLU A 45 5.33 -13.77 18.23
C GLU A 45 5.17 -12.63 17.20
N VAL A 46 5.85 -12.74 16.06
CA VAL A 46 5.82 -11.74 14.98
C VAL A 46 4.45 -11.67 14.30
N GLU A 47 3.80 -12.81 14.07
CA GLU A 47 2.45 -12.84 13.49
C GLU A 47 1.42 -12.19 14.42
N GLY A 48 1.52 -12.45 15.72
CA GLY A 48 0.67 -11.83 16.75
C GLY A 48 0.82 -10.32 16.77
N ILE A 49 2.05 -9.81 16.74
CA ILE A 49 2.34 -8.37 16.69
C ILE A 49 1.78 -7.73 15.41
N LEU A 50 1.96 -8.38 14.25
CA LEU A 50 1.44 -7.86 12.98
C LEU A 50 -0.10 -7.82 12.95
N LYS A 51 -0.77 -8.83 13.52
CA LYS A 51 -2.24 -8.84 13.67
C LYS A 51 -2.73 -7.73 14.62
N ASP A 52 -2.08 -7.58 15.76
CA ASP A 52 -2.40 -6.53 16.73
C ASP A 52 -2.20 -5.12 16.14
N ILE A 53 -1.14 -4.90 15.36
CA ILE A 53 -0.95 -3.65 14.59
C ILE A 53 -2.06 -3.47 13.56
N ALA A 54 -2.43 -4.51 12.82
CA ALA A 54 -3.50 -4.46 11.83
C ALA A 54 -4.86 -4.11 12.44
N GLU A 55 -5.19 -4.70 13.58
CA GLU A 55 -6.42 -4.41 14.32
C GLU A 55 -6.46 -2.94 14.79
N ARG A 56 -5.37 -2.44 15.37
CA ARG A 56 -5.26 -1.02 15.74
C ARG A 56 -5.34 -0.09 14.54
N ALA A 57 -4.66 -0.44 13.44
CA ALA A 57 -4.65 0.36 12.22
C ALA A 57 -6.04 0.46 11.55
N GLY A 58 -6.91 -0.52 11.77
CA GLY A 58 -8.31 -0.51 11.32
C GLY A 58 -9.20 0.46 12.11
N ASN A 59 -8.86 0.72 13.39
CA ASN A 59 -9.68 1.50 14.32
C ASN A 59 -9.21 2.96 14.50
N GLU A 60 -8.00 3.30 14.04
CA GLU A 60 -7.38 4.62 14.25
C GLU A 60 -6.94 5.31 12.93
N ASN A 61 -6.60 6.60 13.02
CA ASN A 61 -5.94 7.34 11.93
C ASN A 61 -4.47 6.90 11.81
N PHE A 62 -4.27 5.68 11.33
CA PHE A 62 -2.95 5.09 11.15
C PHE A 62 -2.13 5.87 10.10
N SER A 63 -0.91 6.27 10.46
CA SER A 63 0.02 6.92 9.53
C SER A 63 0.75 5.86 8.71
N TYR A 64 0.34 5.72 7.44
CA TYR A 64 0.83 4.68 6.54
C TYR A 64 2.27 4.90 6.04
N SER A 65 2.94 6.00 6.38
CA SER A 65 4.21 6.39 5.74
C SER A 65 5.35 5.40 6.00
N CYS A 66 5.77 5.26 7.25
CA CYS A 66 6.84 4.33 7.63
C CYS A 66 6.41 2.87 7.52
N PHE A 67 5.13 2.59 7.78
CA PHE A 67 4.57 1.25 7.67
C PHE A 67 4.64 0.71 6.23
N SER A 68 4.38 1.56 5.23
CA SER A 68 4.51 1.17 3.83
C SER A 68 5.93 0.67 3.54
N ILE A 69 6.96 1.42 3.96
CA ILE A 69 8.36 1.06 3.72
C ILE A 69 8.68 -0.31 4.35
N GLY A 70 8.21 -0.55 5.57
CA GLY A 70 8.32 -1.84 6.25
C GLY A 70 7.69 -2.97 5.45
N LEU A 71 6.44 -2.82 4.98
CA LEU A 71 5.75 -3.85 4.19
C LEU A 71 6.53 -4.27 2.94
N PHE A 72 7.14 -3.33 2.24
CA PHE A 72 7.92 -3.65 1.04
C PHE A 72 9.25 -4.33 1.38
N ARG A 73 9.85 -3.99 2.52
CA ARG A 73 11.00 -4.74 3.03
C ARG A 73 10.64 -6.19 3.32
N LEU A 74 9.44 -6.45 3.86
CA LEU A 74 8.99 -7.83 4.09
C LEU A 74 8.81 -8.60 2.78
N LEU A 75 8.19 -7.97 1.78
CA LEU A 75 8.01 -8.57 0.45
C LEU A 75 9.34 -8.84 -0.26
N GLU A 76 10.33 -7.96 -0.09
CA GLU A 76 11.68 -8.16 -0.62
C GLU A 76 12.36 -9.36 0.03
N LEU A 77 12.34 -9.45 1.37
CA LEU A 77 13.01 -10.51 2.12
C LEU A 77 12.41 -11.90 1.91
N SER A 78 11.10 -11.98 1.70
CA SER A 78 10.37 -13.21 1.37
C SER A 78 10.42 -13.60 -0.11
N ASN A 79 11.15 -12.82 -0.93
CA ASN A 79 11.23 -12.97 -2.39
C ASN A 79 9.84 -12.98 -3.07
N ALA A 80 8.89 -12.23 -2.52
CA ALA A 80 7.53 -12.11 -3.04
C ALA A 80 7.50 -11.20 -4.28
N THR A 81 7.68 -11.81 -5.46
CA THR A 81 7.72 -11.11 -6.75
C THR A 81 6.32 -10.87 -7.33
N GLU A 82 5.32 -11.59 -6.82
CA GLU A 82 3.96 -11.48 -7.29
C GLU A 82 3.22 -10.28 -6.70
N SER A 83 2.66 -9.48 -7.60
CA SER A 83 1.91 -8.29 -7.24
C SER A 83 0.60 -8.56 -6.48
N THR A 84 0.12 -9.80 -6.48
CA THR A 84 -1.07 -10.31 -5.79
C THR A 84 -0.82 -10.48 -4.28
N ILE A 85 0.43 -10.75 -3.90
CA ILE A 85 0.84 -10.98 -2.51
C ILE A 85 0.75 -9.70 -1.69
N LEU A 86 1.11 -8.54 -2.25
CA LEU A 86 0.87 -7.26 -1.60
C LEU A 86 -0.62 -7.05 -1.30
N GLU A 87 -1.50 -7.48 -2.20
CA GLU A 87 -2.95 -7.30 -2.02
C GLU A 87 -3.45 -8.14 -0.87
N LYS A 88 -3.01 -9.40 -0.82
CA LYS A 88 -3.33 -10.35 0.25
C LYS A 88 -2.75 -9.88 1.58
N LEU A 89 -1.51 -9.40 1.60
CA LEU A 89 -0.85 -8.87 2.80
C LEU A 89 -1.58 -7.63 3.34
N CYS A 90 -1.92 -6.67 2.47
CA CYS A 90 -2.71 -5.50 2.86
C CYS A 90 -4.10 -5.89 3.38
N ALA A 91 -4.75 -6.89 2.76
CA ALA A 91 -6.06 -7.37 3.19
C ALA A 91 -5.98 -8.06 4.56
N ALA A 92 -4.99 -8.93 4.75
CA ALA A 92 -4.76 -9.61 6.02
C ALA A 92 -4.41 -8.65 7.16
N LEU A 93 -3.78 -7.51 6.83
CA LEU A 93 -3.48 -6.44 7.79
C LEU A 93 -4.58 -5.37 7.90
N ASN A 94 -5.79 -5.64 7.39
CA ASN A 94 -6.95 -4.75 7.44
C ASN A 94 -6.68 -3.31 6.93
N ILE A 95 -5.84 -3.18 5.90
CA ILE A 95 -5.44 -1.88 5.38
C ILE A 95 -6.42 -1.39 4.32
N ASN A 96 -7.31 -0.48 4.73
CA ASN A 96 -8.34 0.08 3.86
C ASN A 96 -7.83 1.11 2.84
N LYS A 97 -6.68 1.76 3.10
CA LYS A 97 -6.10 2.82 2.24
C LYS A 97 -4.95 2.31 1.37
N ARG A 98 -5.21 1.25 0.61
CA ARG A 98 -4.23 0.63 -0.29
C ARG A 98 -3.59 1.60 -1.29
N SER A 99 -4.37 2.57 -1.79
CA SER A 99 -3.86 3.64 -2.66
C SER A 99 -2.84 4.53 -1.95
N GLY A 100 -3.00 4.77 -0.65
CA GLY A 100 -2.05 5.51 0.18
C GLY A 100 -0.70 4.80 0.30
N ILE A 101 -0.71 3.49 0.54
CA ILE A 101 0.51 2.66 0.60
C ILE A 101 1.27 2.71 -0.72
N LEU A 102 0.56 2.47 -1.83
CA LEU A 102 1.17 2.44 -3.17
C LEU A 102 1.72 3.82 -3.57
N LEU A 103 1.00 4.91 -3.27
CA LEU A 103 1.45 6.26 -3.57
C LEU A 103 2.65 6.68 -2.72
N HIS A 104 2.61 6.39 -1.42
CA HIS A 104 3.72 6.73 -0.51
C HIS A 104 4.97 5.97 -0.91
N PHE A 105 4.85 4.70 -1.27
CA PHE A 105 5.95 3.92 -1.78
C PHE A 105 6.48 4.42 -3.13
N SER A 106 5.60 4.74 -4.07
CA SER A 106 6.02 5.30 -5.36
C SER A 106 6.79 6.61 -5.17
N TRP A 107 6.32 7.47 -4.26
CA TRP A 107 7.05 8.68 -3.86
C TRP A 107 8.39 8.33 -3.21
N PHE A 108 8.43 7.38 -2.29
CA PHE A 108 9.67 6.93 -1.66
C PHE A 108 10.67 6.39 -2.69
N CYS A 109 10.26 5.51 -3.61
CA CYS A 109 11.14 4.97 -4.66
C CYS A 109 11.68 6.08 -5.57
N LYS A 110 10.82 7.04 -5.94
CA LYS A 110 11.19 8.11 -6.86
C LYS A 110 12.21 9.08 -6.25
N ASN A 111 12.10 9.35 -4.95
CA ASN A 111 12.92 10.33 -4.25
C ASN A 111 14.13 9.72 -3.52
N ASN A 112 14.12 8.42 -3.22
CA ASN A 112 15.18 7.73 -2.48
C ASN A 112 15.85 6.64 -3.32
N LYS A 113 16.11 6.96 -4.60
CA LYS A 113 16.64 6.04 -5.62
C LYS A 113 17.99 5.39 -5.25
N LEU A 114 18.74 5.98 -4.32
CA LEU A 114 20.01 5.44 -3.80
C LEU A 114 19.83 4.33 -2.73
N PHE A 115 18.67 4.20 -2.09
CA PHE A 115 18.41 3.21 -1.03
C PHE A 115 17.86 1.88 -1.58
N ILE A 116 17.65 1.80 -2.89
CA ILE A 116 16.95 0.70 -3.55
C ILE A 116 18.00 -0.28 -4.07
N GLY A 117 18.17 -1.40 -3.36
CA GLY A 117 18.90 -2.56 -3.89
C GLY A 117 18.23 -3.13 -5.13
N LEU A 118 18.95 -4.01 -5.85
CA LEU A 118 18.50 -4.58 -7.13
C LEU A 118 17.15 -5.31 -7.06
N ALA A 119 16.81 -5.94 -5.92
CA ALA A 119 15.52 -6.60 -5.71
C ALA A 119 14.35 -5.61 -5.59
N PHE A 120 14.57 -4.46 -4.95
CA PHE A 120 13.58 -3.40 -4.76
C PHE A 120 13.29 -2.64 -6.08
N SER A 121 14.24 -2.61 -7.02
CA SER A 121 14.05 -2.02 -8.36
C SER A 121 13.00 -2.75 -9.19
N SER A 122 13.06 -4.09 -9.25
CA SER A 122 12.07 -4.93 -9.93
C SER A 122 10.67 -4.72 -9.36
N TYR A 123 10.58 -4.57 -8.04
CA TYR A 123 9.33 -4.33 -7.34
C TYR A 123 8.76 -2.90 -7.58
N CYS A 124 9.60 -1.86 -7.53
CA CYS A 124 9.19 -0.49 -7.89
C CYS A 124 8.69 -0.45 -9.35
N ASN A 125 9.32 -1.19 -10.28
CA ASN A 125 8.88 -1.27 -11.68
C ASN A 125 7.49 -1.92 -11.82
N LEU A 126 7.25 -3.02 -11.12
CA LEU A 126 5.95 -3.71 -11.09
C LEU A 126 4.85 -2.80 -10.53
N LEU A 127 5.14 -2.05 -9.46
CA LEU A 127 4.19 -1.12 -8.88
C LEU A 127 3.92 0.10 -9.76
N ASN A 128 4.94 0.66 -10.39
CA ASN A 128 4.76 1.77 -11.32
C ASN A 128 3.80 1.37 -12.47
N ARG A 129 3.92 0.14 -12.98
CA ARG A 129 2.96 -0.40 -13.97
C ARG A 129 1.53 -0.47 -13.42
N LYS A 130 1.33 -0.98 -12.20
CA LYS A 130 -0.01 -1.01 -11.57
C LYS A 130 -0.59 0.38 -11.34
N ILE A 131 0.22 1.34 -10.90
CA ILE A 131 -0.20 2.72 -10.69
C ILE A 131 -0.65 3.34 -12.02
N GLU A 132 0.09 3.13 -13.10
CA GLU A 132 -0.31 3.59 -14.43
C GLU A 132 -1.62 2.95 -14.88
N GLN A 133 -1.83 1.65 -14.66
CA GLN A 133 -3.11 1.02 -14.95
C GLN A 133 -4.26 1.63 -14.15
N VAL A 134 -4.08 1.90 -12.85
CA VAL A 134 -5.11 2.55 -12.03
C VAL A 134 -5.40 3.98 -12.52
N LYS A 135 -4.38 4.73 -12.97
CA LYS A 135 -4.59 6.06 -13.56
C LYS A 135 -5.39 5.98 -14.86
N ILE A 136 -5.06 5.02 -15.73
CA ILE A 136 -5.78 4.78 -16.99
C ILE A 136 -7.23 4.43 -16.71
N LEU A 137 -7.50 3.50 -15.79
CA LEU A 137 -8.86 3.10 -15.42
C LEU A 137 -9.66 4.27 -14.83
N LYS A 138 -9.05 5.09 -13.96
CA LYS A 138 -9.70 6.29 -13.42
C LYS A 138 -9.99 7.34 -14.49
N LYS A 139 -9.09 7.51 -15.46
CA LYS A 139 -9.29 8.43 -16.59
C LYS A 139 -10.46 7.95 -17.45
N LYS A 140 -10.48 6.67 -17.83
CA LYS A 140 -11.55 6.05 -18.60
C LYS A 140 -12.91 6.18 -17.92
N LYS A 141 -12.98 5.90 -16.60
CA LYS A 141 -14.23 6.04 -15.82
C LYS A 141 -14.75 7.49 -15.80
N ARG A 142 -13.85 8.49 -15.77
CA ARG A 142 -14.26 9.91 -15.86
C ARG A 142 -14.77 10.29 -17.25
N GLU A 143 -14.14 9.76 -18.29
CA GLU A 143 -14.56 9.97 -19.68
C GLU A 143 -15.93 9.35 -19.93
N GLU A 144 -16.16 8.11 -19.49
CA GLU A 144 -17.47 7.43 -19.55
C GLU A 144 -18.56 8.23 -18.81
N TRP A 145 -18.25 8.80 -17.64
CA TRP A 145 -19.20 9.63 -16.88
C TRP A 145 -19.49 10.96 -17.58
N ALA A 146 -18.48 11.59 -18.18
CA ALA A 146 -18.65 12.82 -18.95
C ALA A 146 -19.48 12.57 -20.23
N GLU A 147 -19.27 11.44 -20.90
CA GLU A 147 -20.03 11.04 -22.09
C GLU A 147 -21.48 10.69 -21.76
N THR A 148 -21.72 10.02 -20.63
CA THR A 148 -23.08 9.74 -20.14
C THR A 148 -23.82 11.02 -19.75
N GLN A 149 -23.14 11.98 -19.10
CA GLN A 149 -23.72 13.29 -18.77
C GLN A 149 -24.08 14.06 -20.06
N LYS A 150 -23.16 14.08 -21.04
CA LYS A 150 -23.39 14.73 -22.33
C LYS A 150 -24.53 14.08 -23.12
N ALA A 151 -24.64 12.76 -23.09
CA ALA A 151 -25.74 12.02 -23.70
C ALA A 151 -27.09 12.35 -23.02
N ASN A 152 -27.12 12.40 -21.69
CA ASN A 152 -28.31 12.78 -20.93
C ASN A 152 -28.75 14.23 -21.19
N GLU A 153 -27.79 15.16 -21.33
CA GLU A 153 -28.07 16.55 -21.71
C GLU A 153 -28.61 16.67 -23.14
N ALA A 154 -28.05 15.92 -24.09
CA ALA A 154 -28.53 15.89 -25.47
C ALA A 154 -29.96 15.33 -25.57
N VAL A 155 -30.27 14.23 -24.86
CA VAL A 155 -31.62 13.66 -24.79
C VAL A 155 -32.62 14.65 -24.18
N LYS A 156 -32.23 15.37 -23.13
CA LYS A 156 -33.07 16.41 -22.52
C LYS A 156 -33.38 17.56 -23.50
N ASN A 157 -32.41 18.00 -24.29
CA ASN A 157 -32.61 19.06 -25.28
C ASN A 157 -33.53 18.59 -26.42
N CYS A 158 -33.35 17.37 -26.93
CA CYS A 158 -34.24 16.82 -27.96
C CYS A 158 -35.68 16.60 -27.45
N LEU A 159 -35.87 16.19 -26.19
CA LEU A 159 -37.21 16.03 -25.60
C LEU A 159 -37.89 17.38 -25.28
N GLY A 160 -37.12 18.41 -24.95
CA GLY A 160 -37.63 19.77 -24.73
C GLY A 160 -38.12 20.45 -26.01
N GLU A 161 -37.50 20.15 -27.16
CA GLU A 161 -37.93 20.68 -28.47
C GLU A 161 -39.23 20.03 -28.98
N HIS A 162 -39.55 18.80 -28.58
CA HIS A 162 -40.81 18.15 -28.94
C HIS A 162 -42.04 18.64 -28.13
N GLN A 163 -41.84 19.42 -27.06
CA GLN A 163 -42.95 19.98 -26.27
C GLN A 163 -43.46 21.35 -26.77
N TYR A 164 -42.80 21.96 -27.76
CA TYR A 164 -43.14 23.29 -28.31
C TYR A 164 -43.66 23.25 -29.76
N VAL A 165 -44.24 22.13 -30.21
CA VAL A 165 -45.01 22.09 -31.47
C VAL A 165 -46.46 21.76 -31.13
N ARG A 166 -47.25 22.81 -30.85
CA ARG A 166 -48.71 22.78 -30.91
C ARG A 166 -49.23 24.07 -31.51
#